data_AF-T2KKD4-F1
#
_entry.id   AF-T2KKD4-F1
#
_cell.length_a   1.000
_cell.length_b   1.000
_cell.length_c   1.000
_cell.angle_alpha   90.00
_cell.angle_beta   90.00
_cell.angle_gamma   90.00
#
_symmetry.space_group_name_H-M   'P 1'
#
loop_
_entity.id
_entity.type
_entity.pdbx_description
1 polymer ?
#
loop_
_entity_poly.entity_id
_entity_poly.type
_entity_poly.pdbx_seq_one_letter_code
_entity_poly.pdbx_strand_id
1 'polypeptide(L)'
;MTAHSITIPLKSGTNPSFQFETLHVESANVVIQADPTQHVLPNIQLELNSIANNTTYSTFLWHHTDAEGYQSINYPKAFQNYIFKLTFTTKDDIALVVKKIDFEMPFYIELGRTASIENLNMTFVHCIGEWSEDIHGNQHSAFNTYNISLSEEHEQHNISFTSLDCADKKKLLLTWKQYTFIILEDSDKALKLQVSKI
;
A
#
# COMPACT_ATOMS: atom_id res chain seq x y z
N MET A 1 -18.13 9.23 -19.20
CA MET A 1 -17.72 9.16 -17.78
C MET A 1 -17.25 7.73 -17.53
N THR A 2 -15.94 7.53 -17.41
CA THR A 2 -15.37 6.24 -16.98
C THR A 2 -15.49 6.14 -15.47
N ALA A 3 -15.92 4.99 -14.95
CA ALA A 3 -16.01 4.79 -13.51
C ALA A 3 -14.61 4.93 -12.88
N HIS A 4 -14.47 5.72 -11.82
CA HIS A 4 -13.19 5.87 -11.08
C HIS A 4 -12.93 4.71 -10.12
N SER A 5 -13.93 3.83 -9.92
CA SER A 5 -13.82 2.65 -9.10
C SER A 5 -14.75 1.53 -9.55
N ILE A 6 -14.37 0.31 -9.22
CA ILE A 6 -15.21 -0.89 -9.29
C ILE A 6 -15.18 -1.59 -7.92
N THR A 7 -16.32 -2.17 -7.54
CA THR A 7 -16.43 -3.00 -6.34
C THR A 7 -16.83 -4.40 -6.76
N ILE A 8 -16.01 -5.38 -6.40
CA ILE A 8 -16.20 -6.79 -6.75
C ILE A 8 -16.55 -7.54 -5.47
N PRO A 9 -17.78 -8.09 -5.36
CA PRO A 9 -18.12 -8.98 -4.26
C PRO A 9 -17.21 -10.21 -4.28
N LEU A 10 -16.75 -10.62 -3.11
CA LEU A 10 -15.86 -11.76 -2.94
C LEU A 10 -16.56 -12.86 -2.16
N LYS A 11 -16.21 -14.11 -2.49
CA LYS A 11 -16.62 -15.31 -1.74
C LYS A 11 -15.39 -16.10 -1.35
N SER A 12 -15.49 -16.90 -0.29
CA SER A 12 -14.44 -17.85 0.09
C SER A 12 -14.09 -18.78 -1.08
N GLY A 13 -12.81 -19.05 -1.27
CA GLY A 13 -12.28 -19.80 -2.41
C GLY A 13 -11.89 -18.91 -3.60
N THR A 14 -11.92 -19.49 -4.79
CA THR A 14 -11.50 -18.81 -6.02
C THR A 14 -12.63 -17.96 -6.60
N ASN A 15 -12.35 -16.68 -6.80
CA ASN A 15 -13.25 -15.72 -7.43
C ASN A 15 -12.87 -15.54 -8.91
N PRO A 16 -13.83 -15.26 -9.80
CA PRO A 16 -13.55 -15.08 -11.21
C PRO A 16 -12.62 -13.88 -11.45
N SER A 17 -11.84 -13.96 -12.53
CA SER A 17 -11.08 -12.83 -13.01
C SER A 17 -12.01 -11.69 -13.45
N PHE A 18 -11.49 -10.47 -13.43
CA PHE A 18 -12.21 -9.31 -13.92
C PHE A 18 -11.27 -8.33 -14.61
N GLN A 19 -11.86 -7.42 -15.38
CA GLN A 19 -11.13 -6.36 -16.05
C GLN A 19 -11.71 -5.01 -15.65
N PHE A 20 -10.83 -4.07 -15.34
CA PHE A 20 -11.16 -2.68 -15.07
C PHE A 20 -10.20 -1.80 -15.87
N GLU A 21 -10.70 -1.23 -16.95
CA GLU A 21 -9.87 -0.52 -17.94
C GLU A 21 -8.71 -1.39 -18.46
N THR A 22 -7.46 -0.98 -18.22
CA THR A 22 -6.25 -1.73 -18.61
C THR A 22 -5.78 -2.72 -17.55
N LEU A 23 -6.38 -2.70 -16.36
CA LEU A 23 -6.08 -3.64 -15.29
C LEU A 23 -6.87 -4.93 -15.51
N HIS A 24 -6.14 -6.03 -15.65
CA HIS A 24 -6.69 -7.38 -15.52
C HIS A 24 -6.32 -7.92 -14.13
N VAL A 25 -7.32 -8.29 -13.34
CA VAL A 25 -7.11 -9.05 -12.12
C VAL A 25 -7.46 -10.49 -12.43
N GLU A 26 -6.48 -11.37 -12.27
CA GLU A 26 -6.66 -12.81 -12.45
C GLU A 26 -7.60 -13.36 -11.37
N SER A 27 -7.92 -14.66 -11.46
CA SER A 27 -8.75 -15.31 -10.44
C SER A 27 -8.15 -15.12 -9.05
N ALA A 28 -8.91 -14.48 -8.15
CA ALA A 28 -8.45 -14.11 -6.83
C ALA A 28 -8.89 -15.14 -5.78
N ASN A 29 -7.96 -15.57 -4.93
CA ASN A 29 -8.25 -16.56 -3.87
C ASN A 29 -8.52 -15.84 -2.55
N VAL A 30 -9.67 -16.14 -1.95
CA VAL A 30 -10.05 -15.63 -0.63
C VAL A 30 -10.00 -16.78 0.37
N VAL A 31 -9.22 -16.62 1.41
CA VAL A 31 -9.22 -17.50 2.58
C VAL A 31 -9.90 -16.76 3.72
N ILE A 32 -11.02 -17.32 4.19
CA ILE A 32 -11.74 -16.84 5.37
C ILE A 32 -11.47 -17.81 6.51
N GLN A 33 -10.75 -17.34 7.52
CA GLN A 33 -10.52 -18.06 8.77
C GLN A 33 -11.56 -17.61 9.78
N ALA A 34 -12.56 -18.47 10.00
CA ALA A 34 -13.60 -18.22 10.98
C ALA A 34 -13.00 -18.21 12.40
N ASP A 35 -13.46 -17.27 13.22
CA ASP A 35 -13.24 -17.31 14.65
C ASP A 35 -14.17 -18.36 15.27
N PRO A 36 -13.66 -19.35 16.04
CA PRO A 36 -14.48 -20.34 16.71
C PRO A 36 -15.50 -19.74 17.71
N THR A 37 -15.34 -18.48 18.11
CA THR A 37 -16.20 -17.78 19.08
C THR A 37 -17.31 -16.93 18.44
N GLN A 38 -17.35 -16.76 17.10
CA GLN A 38 -18.38 -16.03 16.31
C GLN A 38 -18.62 -14.54 16.66
N HIS A 39 -18.01 -14.00 17.70
CA HIS A 39 -18.25 -12.62 18.16
C HIS A 39 -17.53 -11.57 17.31
N VAL A 40 -16.52 -11.99 16.55
CA VAL A 40 -15.59 -11.11 15.83
C VAL A 40 -15.73 -11.27 14.31
N LEU A 41 -15.29 -10.26 13.53
CA LEU A 41 -15.14 -10.40 12.07
C LEU A 41 -14.08 -11.49 11.77
N PRO A 42 -14.26 -12.30 10.72
CA PRO A 42 -13.30 -13.33 10.39
C PRO A 42 -11.95 -12.74 9.93
N ASN A 43 -10.88 -13.49 10.17
CA ASN A 43 -9.59 -13.20 9.56
C ASN A 43 -9.66 -13.54 8.08
N ILE A 44 -9.26 -12.61 7.22
CA ILE A 44 -9.36 -12.76 5.77
C ILE A 44 -8.01 -12.49 5.15
N GLN A 45 -7.64 -13.36 4.23
CA GLN A 45 -6.53 -13.19 3.32
C GLN A 45 -7.06 -13.27 1.90
N LEU A 46 -6.76 -12.25 1.10
CA LEU A 46 -7.06 -12.19 -0.32
C LEU A 46 -5.75 -12.17 -1.09
N GLU A 47 -5.49 -13.22 -1.85
CA GLU A 47 -4.39 -13.29 -2.81
C GLU A 47 -4.83 -12.66 -4.13
N LEU A 48 -4.04 -11.69 -4.61
CA LEU A 48 -4.29 -10.97 -5.85
C LEU A 48 -3.12 -11.13 -6.80
N ASN A 49 -3.42 -11.54 -8.02
CA ASN A 49 -2.52 -11.43 -9.16
C ASN A 49 -3.15 -10.48 -10.17
N SER A 50 -2.39 -9.47 -10.57
CA SER A 50 -2.87 -8.36 -11.39
C SER A 50 -1.88 -8.07 -12.51
N ILE A 51 -2.41 -7.69 -13.66
CA ILE A 51 -1.65 -7.35 -14.86
C ILE A 51 -2.14 -6.00 -15.35
N ALA A 52 -1.22 -5.05 -15.47
CA ALA A 52 -1.48 -3.76 -16.11
C ALA A 52 -0.26 -3.35 -16.93
N ASN A 53 -0.48 -2.94 -18.18
CA ASN A 53 0.60 -2.49 -19.09
C ASN A 53 1.77 -3.50 -19.17
N ASN A 54 1.46 -4.79 -19.33
CA ASN A 54 2.43 -5.91 -19.37
C ASN A 54 3.27 -6.10 -18.09
N THR A 55 2.94 -5.40 -17.00
CA THR A 55 3.58 -5.59 -15.70
C THR A 55 2.69 -6.47 -14.83
N THR A 56 3.29 -7.46 -14.17
CA THR A 56 2.60 -8.34 -13.22
C THR A 56 2.80 -7.85 -11.78
N TYR A 57 1.77 -8.02 -10.97
CA TYR A 57 1.76 -7.67 -9.57
C TYR A 57 1.01 -8.71 -8.77
N SER A 58 1.74 -9.37 -7.88
CA SER A 58 1.22 -10.35 -6.94
C SER A 58 1.30 -9.76 -5.54
N THR A 59 0.18 -9.73 -4.82
CA THR A 59 0.13 -9.23 -3.46
C THR A 59 -0.97 -9.91 -2.65
N PHE A 60 -0.99 -9.58 -1.37
CA PHE A 60 -2.04 -10.00 -0.46
C PHE A 60 -2.70 -8.79 0.22
N LEU A 61 -4.03 -8.82 0.32
CA LEU A 61 -4.81 -7.96 1.19
C LEU A 61 -5.30 -8.76 2.39
N TRP A 62 -5.31 -8.14 3.56
CA TRP A 62 -5.61 -8.82 4.80
C TRP A 62 -6.57 -8.00 5.65
N HIS A 63 -7.40 -8.71 6.38
CA HIS A 63 -8.13 -8.22 7.54
C HIS A 63 -7.87 -9.21 8.67
N HIS A 64 -7.42 -8.70 9.82
CA HIS A 64 -7.17 -9.46 11.01
C HIS A 64 -7.93 -8.83 12.17
N THR A 65 -8.49 -9.66 13.05
CA THR A 65 -8.91 -9.19 14.37
C THR A 65 -8.21 -10.00 15.44
N ASP A 66 -7.60 -9.30 16.40
CA ASP A 66 -6.87 -9.93 17.48
C ASP A 66 -7.80 -10.39 18.62
N ALA A 67 -7.21 -11.03 19.64
CA ALA A 67 -7.93 -11.57 20.79
C ALA A 67 -8.64 -10.49 21.64
N GLU A 68 -8.22 -9.23 21.55
CA GLU A 68 -8.82 -8.10 22.25
C GLU A 68 -9.91 -7.41 21.41
N GLY A 69 -10.14 -7.89 20.17
CA GLY A 69 -11.13 -7.36 19.25
C GLY A 69 -10.62 -6.19 18.40
N TYR A 70 -9.32 -5.86 18.44
CA TYR A 70 -8.77 -4.81 17.59
C TYR A 70 -8.64 -5.30 16.15
N GLN A 71 -9.23 -4.52 15.25
CA GLN A 71 -9.23 -4.80 13.82
C GLN A 71 -8.04 -4.13 13.15
N SER A 72 -7.28 -4.92 12.41
CA SER A 72 -6.20 -4.46 11.55
C SER A 72 -6.52 -4.83 10.11
N ILE A 73 -6.54 -3.85 9.23
CA ILE A 73 -6.70 -4.06 7.79
C ILE A 73 -5.47 -3.53 7.07
N ASN A 74 -5.01 -4.24 6.06
CA ASN A 74 -4.02 -3.66 5.17
C ASN A 74 -4.67 -2.46 4.46
N TYR A 75 -4.02 -1.31 4.58
CA TYR A 75 -4.38 -0.13 3.83
C TYR A 75 -4.35 -0.37 2.31
N PRO A 76 -4.96 0.53 1.51
CA PRO A 76 -5.01 0.38 0.07
C PRO A 76 -3.61 0.21 -0.53
N LYS A 77 -3.35 -0.91 -1.18
CA LYS A 77 -2.07 -1.18 -1.86
C LYS A 77 -2.11 -0.64 -3.27
N ALA A 78 -1.10 0.13 -3.64
CA ALA A 78 -0.98 0.73 -4.96
C ALA A 78 -0.23 -0.19 -5.94
N PHE A 79 -0.68 -0.17 -7.18
CA PHE A 79 -0.01 -0.77 -8.33
C PHE A 79 -0.34 0.04 -9.57
N GLN A 80 0.69 0.58 -10.23
CA GLN A 80 0.49 1.53 -11.32
C GLN A 80 -0.44 2.67 -10.83
N ASN A 81 -1.46 3.02 -11.61
CA ASN A 81 -2.46 4.01 -11.25
C ASN A 81 -3.68 3.45 -10.52
N TYR A 82 -3.60 2.24 -9.95
CA TYR A 82 -4.70 1.60 -9.22
C TYR A 82 -4.34 1.38 -7.76
N ILE A 83 -5.38 1.36 -6.92
CA ILE A 83 -5.31 0.89 -5.53
C ILE A 83 -6.31 -0.23 -5.28
N PHE A 84 -5.87 -1.19 -4.49
CA PHE A 84 -6.68 -2.33 -4.05
C PHE A 84 -6.98 -2.20 -2.56
N LYS A 85 -8.26 -2.21 -2.22
CA LYS A 85 -8.73 -2.15 -0.83
C LYS A 85 -9.73 -3.26 -0.57
N LEU A 86 -9.60 -3.93 0.56
CA LEU A 86 -10.64 -4.82 1.07
C LEU A 86 -11.69 -3.98 1.82
N THR A 87 -12.97 -4.27 1.60
CA THR A 87 -14.07 -3.61 2.32
C THR A 87 -15.11 -4.62 2.79
N PHE A 88 -15.88 -4.21 3.79
CA PHE A 88 -16.85 -5.01 4.50
C PHE A 88 -18.15 -4.24 4.57
N THR A 89 -19.24 -4.84 4.10
CA THR A 89 -20.58 -4.28 4.33
C THR A 89 -21.30 -5.00 5.48
N THR A 90 -20.99 -6.28 5.70
CA THR A 90 -21.48 -7.09 6.83
C THR A 90 -20.40 -8.10 7.26
N LYS A 91 -20.69 -8.98 8.23
CA LYS A 91 -19.81 -10.08 8.65
C LYS A 91 -19.44 -11.02 7.50
N ASP A 92 -20.36 -11.21 6.54
CA ASP A 92 -20.23 -12.20 5.47
C ASP A 92 -20.02 -11.54 4.09
N ASP A 93 -20.26 -10.24 3.97
CA ASP A 93 -20.12 -9.51 2.71
C ASP A 93 -18.78 -8.78 2.64
N ILE A 94 -17.84 -9.44 1.98
CA ILE A 94 -16.50 -8.95 1.70
C ILE A 94 -16.44 -8.52 0.23
N ALA A 95 -15.80 -7.40 -0.05
CA ALA A 95 -15.58 -6.97 -1.42
C ALA A 95 -14.16 -6.42 -1.64
N LEU A 96 -13.65 -6.64 -2.85
CA LEU A 96 -12.49 -5.94 -3.36
C LEU A 96 -12.95 -4.63 -4.00
N VAL A 97 -12.39 -3.52 -3.53
CA VAL A 97 -12.56 -2.22 -4.15
C VAL A 97 -11.28 -1.89 -4.91
N VAL A 98 -11.43 -1.70 -6.22
CA VAL A 98 -10.36 -1.19 -7.08
C VAL A 98 -10.70 0.24 -7.45
N LYS A 99 -9.78 1.17 -7.24
CA LYS A 99 -9.95 2.57 -7.64
C LYS A 99 -8.72 3.08 -8.36
N LYS A 100 -8.88 4.12 -9.17
CA LYS A 100 -7.73 4.92 -9.59
C LYS A 100 -7.15 5.67 -8.39
N ILE A 101 -5.83 5.81 -8.36
CA ILE A 101 -5.15 6.67 -7.39
C ILE A 101 -5.46 8.12 -7.76
N ASP A 102 -5.70 8.94 -6.73
CA ASP A 102 -5.94 10.36 -6.86
C ASP A 102 -5.13 11.10 -5.78
N PHE A 103 -4.95 12.41 -5.93
CA PHE A 103 -4.33 13.23 -4.90
C PHE A 103 -5.13 13.20 -3.60
N GLU A 104 -4.46 13.51 -2.49
CA GLU A 104 -4.98 13.48 -1.11
C GLU A 104 -5.40 12.08 -0.62
N MET A 105 -5.39 11.06 -1.49
CA MET A 105 -5.71 9.69 -1.09
C MET A 105 -4.48 8.98 -0.51
N PRO A 106 -4.58 8.38 0.70
CA PRO A 106 -3.49 7.58 1.25
C PRO A 106 -3.45 6.18 0.63
N PHE A 107 -2.24 5.71 0.30
CA PHE A 107 -1.99 4.38 -0.25
C PHE A 107 -0.60 3.85 0.12
N TYR A 108 -0.38 2.54 0.00
CA TYR A 108 0.93 1.91 0.19
C TYR A 108 1.62 1.63 -1.13
N ILE A 109 2.89 1.96 -1.21
CA ILE A 109 3.80 1.46 -2.24
C ILE A 109 4.68 0.39 -1.62
N GLU A 110 4.61 -0.84 -2.15
CA GLU A 110 5.51 -1.92 -1.74
C GLU A 110 6.91 -1.73 -2.34
N LEU A 111 7.92 -2.28 -1.66
CA LEU A 111 9.30 -2.22 -2.12
C LEU A 111 9.46 -2.77 -3.54
N GLY A 112 10.17 -2.03 -4.37
CA GLY A 112 10.39 -2.33 -5.79
C GLY A 112 9.17 -2.08 -6.68
N ARG A 113 8.08 -1.51 -6.15
CA ARG A 113 6.86 -1.22 -6.91
C ARG A 113 6.71 0.26 -7.21
N THR A 114 5.97 0.52 -8.29
CA THR A 114 5.67 1.86 -8.79
C THR A 114 4.18 2.14 -8.67
N ALA A 115 3.85 3.30 -8.12
CA ALA A 115 2.52 3.90 -8.15
C ALA A 115 2.53 5.14 -9.05
N SER A 116 1.41 5.42 -9.70
CA SER A 116 1.28 6.52 -10.66
C SER A 116 0.03 7.36 -10.39
N ILE A 117 0.16 8.69 -10.39
CA ILE A 117 -0.95 9.65 -10.29
C ILE A 117 -0.74 10.68 -11.39
N GLU A 118 -1.69 10.80 -12.32
CA GLU A 118 -1.51 11.60 -13.54
C GLU A 118 -0.17 11.24 -14.24
N ASN A 119 0.75 12.20 -14.37
CA ASN A 119 2.06 12.04 -15.00
C ASN A 119 3.18 11.71 -13.99
N LEU A 120 2.87 11.72 -12.69
CA LEU A 120 3.83 11.43 -11.63
C LEU A 120 3.92 9.92 -11.38
N ASN A 121 5.12 9.37 -11.48
CA ASN A 121 5.44 8.02 -11.05
C ASN A 121 6.29 8.06 -9.78
N MET A 122 6.00 7.16 -8.86
CA MET A 122 6.67 7.04 -7.56
C MET A 122 7.07 5.59 -7.37
N THR A 123 8.36 5.33 -7.19
CA THR A 123 8.89 3.98 -6.97
C THR A 123 9.58 3.90 -5.62
N PHE A 124 9.18 2.97 -4.76
CA PHE A 124 9.91 2.69 -3.53
C PHE A 124 11.11 1.79 -3.88
N VAL A 125 12.33 2.32 -3.82
CA VAL A 125 13.52 1.68 -4.38
C VAL A 125 14.19 0.74 -3.40
N HIS A 126 14.51 1.24 -2.20
CA HIS A 126 15.15 0.45 -1.14
C HIS A 126 14.99 1.10 0.23
N CYS A 127 15.16 0.26 1.25
CA CYS A 127 15.30 0.60 2.66
C CYS A 127 16.63 0.06 3.16
N ILE A 128 17.46 0.92 3.76
CA ILE A 128 18.73 0.55 4.38
C ILE A 128 18.59 0.73 5.88
N GLY A 129 18.76 -0.35 6.63
CA GLY A 129 18.86 -0.29 8.08
C GLY A 129 20.22 0.25 8.51
N GLU A 130 20.22 1.25 9.37
CA GLU A 130 21.40 1.97 9.85
C GLU A 130 21.32 2.16 11.37
N TRP A 131 22.46 2.53 11.95
CA TRP A 131 22.53 2.96 13.33
C TRP A 131 23.50 4.13 13.49
N SER A 132 23.30 4.92 14.54
CA SER A 132 24.24 5.93 14.99
C SER A 132 25.11 5.39 16.12
N GLU A 133 26.34 5.88 16.18
CA GLU A 133 27.30 5.64 17.26
C GLU A 133 27.58 6.95 18.00
N ASP A 134 27.79 6.87 19.31
CA ASP A 134 28.32 7.99 20.08
C ASP A 134 29.83 8.18 19.83
N ILE A 135 30.43 9.20 20.44
CA ILE A 135 31.88 9.50 20.30
C ILE A 135 32.80 8.40 20.86
N HIS A 136 32.25 7.40 21.53
CA HIS A 136 32.96 6.26 22.11
C HIS A 136 32.72 4.97 21.30
N GLY A 137 31.97 5.04 20.19
CA GLY A 137 31.65 3.89 19.35
C GLY A 137 30.51 3.03 19.90
N ASN A 138 29.74 3.51 20.88
CA ASN A 138 28.56 2.80 21.36
C ASN A 138 27.37 3.09 20.47
N GLN A 139 26.66 2.05 20.03
CA GLN A 139 25.42 2.19 19.28
C GLN A 139 24.37 2.94 20.12
N HIS A 140 23.80 4.02 19.56
CA HIS A 140 22.86 4.89 20.25
C HIS A 140 21.45 4.81 19.69
N SER A 141 21.27 4.78 18.36
CA SER A 141 19.94 4.79 17.75
C SER A 141 19.92 4.02 16.44
N ALA A 142 18.92 3.14 16.27
CA ALA A 142 18.65 2.48 14.99
C ALA A 142 17.65 3.32 14.17
N PHE A 143 17.87 3.40 12.87
CA PHE A 143 17.00 4.10 11.94
C PHE A 143 17.08 3.46 10.56
N ASN A 144 16.12 3.77 9.71
CA ASN A 144 16.12 3.32 8.32
C ASN A 144 16.27 4.53 7.40
N THR A 145 17.10 4.40 6.36
CA THR A 145 17.13 5.31 5.21
C THR A 145 16.33 4.73 4.07
N TYR A 146 15.31 5.46 3.65
CA TYR A 146 14.39 5.11 2.58
C TYR A 146 14.69 5.90 1.33
N ASN A 147 14.56 5.27 0.18
CA ASN A 147 14.77 5.91 -1.11
C ASN A 147 13.54 5.77 -2.00
N ILE A 148 13.00 6.91 -2.45
CA ILE A 148 11.90 6.99 -3.41
C ILE A 148 12.46 7.59 -4.70
N SER A 149 12.21 6.93 -5.83
CA SER A 149 12.43 7.51 -7.15
C SER A 149 11.14 8.12 -7.66
N LEU A 150 11.20 9.40 -7.99
CA LEU A 150 10.12 10.18 -8.56
C LEU A 150 10.42 10.44 -10.03
N SER A 151 9.44 10.29 -10.90
CA SER A 151 9.56 10.75 -12.28
C SER A 151 8.29 11.39 -12.78
N GLU A 152 8.47 12.40 -13.63
CA GLU A 152 7.39 13.08 -14.34
C GLU A 152 7.94 13.49 -15.70
N GLU A 153 7.24 13.07 -16.76
CA GLU A 153 7.68 13.25 -18.15
C GLU A 153 9.08 12.65 -18.41
N HIS A 154 10.09 13.48 -18.65
CA HIS A 154 11.47 13.07 -18.95
C HIS A 154 12.43 13.30 -17.79
N GLU A 155 11.94 13.78 -16.65
CA GLU A 155 12.76 14.05 -15.48
C GLU A 155 12.58 12.98 -14.41
N GLN A 156 13.69 12.57 -13.81
CA GLN A 156 13.73 11.64 -12.70
C GLN A 156 14.54 12.25 -11.55
N HIS A 157 14.07 12.04 -10.32
CA HIS A 157 14.72 12.51 -9.11
C HIS A 157 14.61 11.45 -8.02
N ASN A 158 15.70 11.24 -7.28
CA ASN A 158 15.69 10.33 -6.13
C ASN A 158 15.68 11.16 -4.86
N ILE A 159 14.73 10.88 -3.96
CA ILE A 159 14.67 11.47 -2.63
C ILE A 159 15.02 10.38 -1.62
N SER A 160 15.96 10.71 -0.73
CA SER A 160 16.30 9.89 0.44
C SER A 160 15.78 10.57 1.70
N PHE A 161 15.25 9.79 2.63
CA PHE A 161 14.86 10.29 3.95
C PHE A 161 15.11 9.24 5.04
N THR A 162 15.37 9.71 6.25
CA THR A 162 15.55 8.85 7.43
C THR A 162 14.27 8.81 8.25
N SER A 163 13.92 7.64 8.78
CA SER A 163 12.89 7.49 9.80
C SER A 163 13.46 6.71 10.98
N LEU A 164 13.27 7.25 12.19
CA LEU A 164 13.66 6.57 13.42
C LEU A 164 12.75 5.35 13.62
N ASP A 165 13.28 4.28 14.21
CA ASP A 165 12.49 3.10 14.59
C ASP A 165 11.67 3.34 15.88
N CYS A 166 11.03 4.51 15.99
CA CYS A 166 10.18 4.86 17.12
C CYS A 166 8.77 5.25 16.63
N ALA A 167 7.75 4.71 17.31
CA ALA A 167 6.35 4.76 16.88
C ALA A 167 5.72 6.17 16.94
N ASP A 168 6.35 7.14 17.60
CA ASP A 168 5.60 8.29 18.13
C ASP A 168 5.45 9.50 17.21
N LYS A 169 6.18 9.62 16.09
CA LYS A 169 6.01 10.77 15.18
C LYS A 169 6.47 10.46 13.77
N LYS A 170 5.55 10.12 12.86
CA LYS A 170 5.92 9.84 11.48
C LYS A 170 4.97 10.49 10.47
N LYS A 171 4.91 11.82 10.51
CA LYS A 171 4.54 12.60 9.32
C LYS A 171 5.79 13.29 8.82
N LEU A 172 6.46 12.68 7.85
CA LEU A 172 7.58 13.31 7.14
C LEU A 172 7.02 13.97 5.89
N LEU A 173 7.42 15.22 5.67
CA LEU A 173 7.00 16.00 4.51
C LEU A 173 8.19 16.16 3.56
N LEU A 174 8.00 15.75 2.32
CA LEU A 174 8.98 15.89 1.23
C LEU A 174 8.31 16.69 0.11
N THR A 175 9.09 17.49 -0.61
CA THR A 175 8.59 18.26 -1.76
C THR A 175 9.44 17.99 -3.00
N TRP A 176 8.78 17.94 -4.15
CA TRP A 176 9.44 17.87 -5.44
C TRP A 176 8.54 18.45 -6.53
N LYS A 177 9.04 19.42 -7.29
CA LYS A 177 8.24 20.23 -8.23
C LYS A 177 6.98 20.79 -7.53
N GLN A 178 5.81 20.61 -8.12
CA GLN A 178 4.51 20.99 -7.57
C GLN A 178 3.90 19.94 -6.63
N TYR A 179 4.65 18.93 -6.18
CA TYR A 179 4.13 17.84 -5.37
C TYR A 179 4.62 17.91 -3.93
N THR A 180 3.69 17.67 -3.00
CA THR A 180 4.00 17.42 -1.59
C THR A 180 3.70 15.96 -1.28
N PHE A 181 4.66 15.27 -0.67
CA PHE A 181 4.56 13.89 -0.24
C PHE A 181 4.55 13.86 1.27
N ILE A 182 3.53 13.25 1.86
CA ILE A 182 3.44 12.99 3.29
C ILE A 182 3.68 11.49 3.48
N ILE A 183 4.81 11.14 4.11
CA ILE A 183 5.05 9.79 4.62
C ILE A 183 4.23 9.65 5.89
N LEU A 184 3.23 8.77 5.87
CA LEU A 184 2.33 8.53 6.99
C LEU A 184 2.80 7.36 7.86
N GLU A 185 3.39 6.34 7.22
CA GLU A 185 3.94 5.14 7.84
C GLU A 185 5.09 4.63 6.96
N ASP A 186 6.11 4.05 7.58
CA ASP A 186 7.28 3.48 6.91
C ASP A 186 7.65 2.12 7.49
N SER A 187 8.11 1.23 6.62
CA SER A 187 8.62 -0.10 6.95
C SER A 187 9.62 -0.54 5.89
N ASP A 188 10.43 -1.56 6.19
CA ASP A 188 11.36 -2.17 5.24
C ASP A 188 10.68 -2.74 3.98
N LYS A 189 9.38 -3.03 4.05
CA LYS A 189 8.59 -3.65 2.97
C LYS A 189 7.70 -2.69 2.19
N ALA A 190 7.25 -1.60 2.81
CA ALA A 190 6.32 -0.68 2.17
C ALA A 190 6.31 0.71 2.83
N LEU A 191 5.93 1.71 2.03
CA LEU A 191 5.71 3.09 2.47
C LEU A 191 4.24 3.46 2.29
N LYS A 192 3.63 4.06 3.32
CA LYS A 192 2.32 4.69 3.22
C LYS A 192 2.48 6.16 2.91
N LEU A 193 1.94 6.57 1.77
CA LEU A 193 2.08 7.92 1.24
C LEU A 193 0.70 8.56 1.07
N GLN A 194 0.67 9.88 1.22
CA GLN A 194 -0.39 10.74 0.70
C GLN A 194 0.29 11.85 -0.11
N VAL A 195 -0.21 12.11 -1.32
CA VAL A 195 0.40 13.05 -2.26
C VAL A 195 -0.59 14.16 -2.58
N SER A 196 -0.14 15.42 -2.55
CA SER A 196 -0.94 16.58 -2.95
C SER A 196 -0.21 17.44 -3.97
N LYS A 197 -0.98 18.23 -4.73
CA LYS A 197 -0.48 19.19 -5.71
C LYS A 197 -0.54 20.59 -5.11
N ILE A 198 0.54 21.36 -5.25
CA ILE A 198 0.69 22.74 -4.78
C ILE A 198 0.07 23.70 -5.81
#